data_AF-A0A1I1DCN0-F1
#
_entry.id   AF-A0A1I1DCN0-F1
#
_cell.length_a   1.000
_cell.length_b   1.000
_cell.length_c   1.000
_cell.angle_alpha   90.00
_cell.angle_beta   90.00
_cell.angle_gamma   90.00
#
_symmetry.space_group_name_H-M   'P 1'
#
loop_
_entity.id
_entity.type
_entity.pdbx_description
1 polymer ?
#
loop_
_entity_poly.entity_id
_entity_poly.type
_entity_poly.pdbx_seq_one_letter_code
_entity_poly.pdbx_strand_id
1 'polypeptide(L)'
;MKRKNRFLAALLLSTVIYISGCGMTTTGNSTTQISSSDTTSSQDTSSTTTEISVSSETNTYMTDNDVSASSSTLLDTENMFTERDLEQEADLQSATSISLESEKDVTIDSEGVYVITGQVTDSTIIVDADSAKVQLVLDNVSITNEDAPAIYVKNADKVIITTTSTENTLTVTGSYSSDGNTNTDAVIFSKDDLVFNGVGTLTIFSTENGIAGKDDIKFTGGTYNITSVADAIEAKDSIRISDGSFTIRSEKDGLHSENSDDLSSGYVYISGGTFDIEVSADGIQATSVLMINGGTFNINAREGLEATYVQINDGNLTISASDDGINASSKSTNYDVVIEINGGNLNITMASGDTDALDANGSLYINGGTVDITAQFAFDFDNEAKLTGGTVTVNGEEVTEITNSMMMGGQRPFGGGNGQGFNGENPPQMPEGTDRPELPEGFDESTLPQKPEGFDGANPPQKPEGFDNSKNTRNGES
;
A
#
# COMPACT_ATOMS: atom_id res chain seq x y z
N MET A 1 -41.24 61.92 -19.00
CA MET A 1 -39.87 61.89 -18.44
C MET A 1 -39.37 60.45 -18.66
N LYS A 2 -38.32 60.11 -19.46
CA LYS A 2 -36.91 60.58 -19.54
C LYS A 2 -36.24 60.50 -18.15
N ARG A 3 -35.17 59.73 -17.91
CA ARG A 3 -34.10 59.21 -18.81
C ARG A 3 -33.60 57.79 -18.43
N LYS A 4 -33.12 57.04 -19.44
CA LYS A 4 -32.08 56.00 -19.28
C LYS A 4 -30.72 56.69 -19.15
N ASN A 5 -29.72 56.04 -18.53
CA ASN A 5 -28.30 56.28 -18.83
C ASN A 5 -27.55 54.94 -18.97
N ARG A 6 -26.54 54.94 -19.84
CA ARG A 6 -25.60 53.85 -20.19
C ARG A 6 -24.17 54.39 -20.03
N PHE A 7 -23.18 53.51 -20.18
CA PHE A 7 -21.74 53.79 -20.27
C PHE A 7 -21.07 54.08 -18.91
N LEU A 8 -19.78 53.77 -18.69
CA LEU A 8 -18.69 53.62 -19.68
C LEU A 8 -17.66 52.55 -19.23
N ALA A 9 -17.00 51.90 -20.19
CA ALA A 9 -15.85 51.03 -19.94
C ALA A 9 -14.53 51.83 -20.07
N ALA A 10 -13.50 51.47 -19.30
CA ALA A 10 -12.15 52.03 -19.45
C ALA A 10 -11.09 50.92 -19.29
N LEU A 11 -10.50 50.55 -20.42
CA LEU A 11 -9.30 49.72 -20.54
C LEU A 11 -8.07 50.58 -20.20
N LEU A 12 -7.11 50.06 -19.43
CA LEU A 12 -5.75 50.62 -19.43
C LEU A 12 -4.70 49.52 -19.21
N LEU A 13 -3.82 49.42 -20.19
CA LEU A 13 -2.73 48.44 -20.33
C LEU A 13 -1.42 49.24 -20.37
N SER A 14 -0.44 48.95 -19.52
CA SER A 14 0.93 49.46 -19.70
C SER A 14 1.98 48.60 -19.01
N THR A 15 2.90 48.08 -19.80
CA THR A 15 3.99 47.15 -19.47
C THR A 15 5.31 47.84 -19.14
N VAL A 16 6.11 47.19 -18.27
CA VAL A 16 7.58 47.03 -18.32
C VAL A 16 8.49 48.27 -18.19
N ILE A 17 9.53 48.14 -17.34
CA ILE A 17 10.94 48.43 -17.66
C ILE A 17 11.85 47.56 -16.76
N TYR A 18 12.78 46.82 -17.38
CA TYR A 18 13.95 46.19 -16.75
C TYR A 18 15.18 47.08 -17.03
N ILE A 19 16.10 47.23 -16.08
CA ILE A 19 17.50 47.65 -16.35
C ILE A 19 18.46 46.82 -15.48
N SER A 20 19.53 46.33 -16.13
CA SER A 20 20.61 45.49 -15.58
C SER A 20 21.73 46.27 -14.89
N GLY A 21 22.69 45.58 -14.24
CA GLY A 21 24.05 46.15 -14.12
C GLY A 21 25.04 45.48 -13.15
N CYS A 22 25.98 44.67 -13.70
CA CYS A 22 27.30 44.31 -13.15
C CYS A 22 27.37 43.45 -11.85
N GLY A 23 28.38 42.58 -11.65
CA GLY A 23 29.46 42.17 -12.56
C GLY A 23 30.74 41.69 -11.87
N MET A 24 30.82 40.40 -11.55
CA MET A 24 31.97 39.49 -11.66
C MET A 24 33.40 39.94 -11.22
N THR A 25 34.02 39.21 -10.28
CA THR A 25 35.32 38.50 -10.49
C THR A 25 35.68 37.58 -9.31
N THR A 26 36.54 36.60 -9.57
CA THR A 26 36.91 35.46 -8.70
C THR A 26 38.30 35.60 -8.05
N THR A 27 38.68 34.56 -7.29
CA THR A 27 40.06 34.07 -6.98
C THR A 27 40.92 34.79 -5.93
N GLY A 28 41.48 34.00 -4.97
CA GLY A 28 42.54 34.45 -4.06
C GLY A 28 42.74 33.60 -2.80
N ASN A 29 43.28 32.38 -2.91
CA ASN A 29 43.66 31.53 -1.75
C ASN A 29 45.16 31.72 -1.39
N SER A 30 45.51 31.90 -0.10
CA SER A 30 46.73 31.36 0.57
C SER A 30 46.97 31.86 2.01
N THR A 31 46.80 30.96 2.98
CA THR A 31 47.81 30.43 3.95
C THR A 31 48.88 31.31 4.64
N THR A 32 49.25 30.86 5.86
CA THR A 32 50.50 31.05 6.67
C THR A 32 50.64 32.38 7.47
N GLN A 33 50.76 32.48 8.81
CA GLN A 33 51.38 31.74 9.97
C GLN A 33 52.68 32.40 10.51
N ILE A 34 53.02 32.09 11.78
CA ILE A 34 54.27 32.41 12.54
C ILE A 34 54.35 33.87 13.08
N SER A 35 54.19 34.15 14.39
CA SER A 35 55.12 33.98 15.56
C SER A 35 56.33 34.95 15.54
N SER A 36 56.94 35.44 16.64
CA SER A 36 56.80 35.19 18.10
C SER A 36 57.56 36.28 18.92
N SER A 37 57.69 36.08 20.24
CA SER A 37 58.74 36.60 21.18
C SER A 37 58.51 37.93 21.94
N ASP A 38 58.96 38.12 23.20
CA ASP A 38 59.14 37.23 24.38
C ASP A 38 59.51 38.07 25.64
N THR A 39 59.72 37.42 26.81
CA THR A 39 60.71 37.78 27.89
C THR A 39 60.20 38.28 29.28
N THR A 40 59.99 37.32 30.22
CA THR A 40 60.34 37.34 31.69
C THR A 40 59.61 38.31 32.68
N SER A 41 59.46 38.11 34.01
CA SER A 41 59.85 37.10 35.05
C SER A 41 59.21 37.52 36.42
N SER A 42 58.96 36.73 37.49
CA SER A 42 58.88 35.28 37.80
C SER A 42 58.35 35.06 39.26
N GLN A 43 57.95 33.82 39.62
CA GLN A 43 57.67 33.26 40.97
C GLN A 43 56.42 33.80 41.75
N ASP A 44 55.70 33.00 42.56
CA ASP A 44 56.02 31.68 43.15
C ASP A 44 54.82 30.69 43.27
N THR A 45 55.13 29.43 43.61
CA THR A 45 54.34 28.18 43.65
C THR A 45 52.90 28.16 44.21
N SER A 46 51.99 27.47 43.48
CA SER A 46 51.37 26.21 43.95
C SER A 46 50.80 25.39 42.77
N SER A 47 51.16 24.11 42.70
CA SER A 47 50.58 23.12 41.77
C SER A 47 49.23 22.57 42.32
N THR A 48 48.36 21.85 41.60
CA THR A 48 48.56 20.97 40.42
C THR A 48 47.29 20.89 39.53
N THR A 49 47.45 21.26 38.25
CA THR A 49 46.69 20.88 37.02
C THR A 49 45.17 20.66 37.04
N THR A 50 44.47 21.55 36.33
CA THR A 50 43.20 21.31 35.61
C THR A 50 43.51 21.27 34.08
N GLU A 51 42.54 20.84 33.25
CA GLU A 51 42.52 20.84 31.77
C GLU A 51 43.18 19.61 31.09
N ILE A 52 42.67 19.02 29.99
CA ILE A 52 41.46 19.26 29.16
C ILE A 52 41.13 18.01 28.29
N SER A 53 39.90 17.91 27.74
CA SER A 53 39.45 16.95 26.69
C SER A 53 39.39 15.45 27.10
N VAL A 54 38.59 14.57 26.48
CA VAL A 54 37.75 14.60 25.25
C VAL A 54 36.34 14.08 25.58
N SER A 55 35.29 14.66 24.99
CA SER A 55 33.93 14.10 25.04
C SER A 55 33.74 12.99 24.01
N SER A 56 33.72 11.75 24.46
CA SER A 56 33.22 10.59 23.71
C SER A 56 32.03 10.00 24.46
N GLU A 57 30.82 10.25 23.97
CA GLU A 57 29.61 9.68 24.55
C GLU A 57 29.59 8.18 24.29
N THR A 58 29.59 7.38 25.36
CA THR A 58 29.43 5.93 25.30
C THR A 58 28.13 5.55 26.00
N ASN A 59 27.27 4.82 25.29
CA ASN A 59 25.95 4.42 25.76
C ASN A 59 26.01 3.78 27.15
N THR A 60 25.26 4.35 28.08
CA THR A 60 25.07 3.78 29.41
C THR A 60 23.86 2.87 29.38
N TYR A 61 24.11 1.56 29.48
CA TYR A 61 23.06 0.57 29.76
C TYR A 61 22.35 0.96 31.08
N MET A 62 21.06 1.28 31.00
CA MET A 62 20.22 1.44 32.18
C MET A 62 19.48 0.13 32.44
N THR A 63 19.84 -0.52 33.55
CA THR A 63 19.19 -1.74 34.02
C THR A 63 17.91 -1.40 34.78
N ASP A 64 16.82 -2.04 34.36
CA ASP A 64 15.70 -2.53 35.16
C ASP A 64 15.15 -1.60 36.26
N ASN A 65 13.95 -1.07 36.03
CA ASN A 65 13.12 -0.51 37.08
C ASN A 65 11.64 -0.73 36.73
N ASP A 66 10.96 -1.46 37.60
CA ASP A 66 9.54 -1.87 37.55
C ASP A 66 8.59 -0.75 37.05
N VAL A 67 8.21 -0.84 35.78
CA VAL A 67 7.10 -0.07 35.19
C VAL A 67 5.94 -1.03 35.02
N SER A 68 4.83 -0.72 35.69
CA SER A 68 3.53 -1.38 35.48
C SER A 68 3.24 -1.49 33.98
N ALA A 69 3.31 -2.71 33.45
CA ALA A 69 3.15 -2.99 32.03
C ALA A 69 1.74 -2.65 31.54
N SER A 70 1.53 -1.39 31.19
CA SER A 70 0.51 -1.01 30.21
C SER A 70 1.01 -1.57 28.89
N SER A 71 0.55 -2.77 28.54
CA SER A 71 0.83 -3.38 27.25
C SER A 71 0.19 -2.50 26.19
N SER A 72 0.96 -1.58 25.61
CA SER A 72 0.57 -0.87 24.40
C SER A 72 0.59 -1.88 23.27
N THR A 73 -0.58 -2.45 22.98
CA THR A 73 -0.81 -3.20 21.75
C THR A 73 -0.51 -2.30 20.56
N LEU A 74 0.00 -2.87 19.46
CA LEU A 74 0.39 -2.11 18.26
C LEU A 74 -0.75 -1.22 17.72
N LEU A 75 -1.97 -1.73 17.83
CA LEU A 75 -3.24 -1.05 17.55
C LEU A 75 -4.20 -1.28 18.73
N ASP A 76 -5.10 -0.34 19.01
CA ASP A 76 -6.24 -0.53 19.92
C ASP A 76 -7.40 -1.19 19.16
N THR A 77 -7.54 -2.50 19.30
CA THR A 77 -8.56 -3.28 18.58
C THR A 77 -9.95 -3.26 19.22
N GLU A 78 -10.12 -2.69 20.44
CA GLU A 78 -11.39 -2.77 21.16
C GLU A 78 -12.51 -1.93 20.51
N ASN A 79 -12.16 -0.83 19.86
CA ASN A 79 -13.12 0.19 19.38
C ASN A 79 -13.03 0.46 17.87
N MET A 80 -12.55 -0.51 17.08
CA MET A 80 -12.35 -0.36 15.63
C MET A 80 -13.64 -0.16 14.83
N PHE A 81 -14.76 -0.75 15.29
CA PHE A 81 -16.07 -0.72 14.66
C PHE A 81 -17.16 -0.35 15.68
N THR A 82 -18.11 0.50 15.29
CA THR A 82 -19.30 0.80 16.08
C THR A 82 -20.41 -0.23 15.84
N GLU A 83 -21.41 -0.30 16.73
CA GLU A 83 -22.58 -1.19 16.56
C GLU A 83 -23.25 -1.00 15.19
N ARG A 84 -23.39 0.26 14.73
CA ARG A 84 -23.99 0.60 13.43
C ARG A 84 -23.09 0.26 12.24
N ASP A 85 -21.77 0.21 12.42
CA ASP A 85 -20.87 -0.25 11.36
C ASP A 85 -21.10 -1.76 11.11
N LEU A 86 -21.30 -2.54 12.18
CA LEU A 86 -21.49 -4.00 12.16
C LEU A 86 -22.90 -4.47 11.76
N GLU A 87 -23.91 -3.59 11.77
CA GLU A 87 -25.27 -3.92 11.33
C GLU A 87 -25.36 -4.08 9.80
N GLN A 88 -25.64 -5.30 9.32
CA GLN A 88 -25.70 -5.64 7.88
C GLN A 88 -27.00 -5.27 7.18
N GLU A 89 -27.96 -4.66 7.87
CA GLU A 89 -29.22 -4.17 7.31
C GLU A 89 -29.49 -2.75 7.81
N ALA A 90 -30.21 -1.94 7.03
CA ALA A 90 -30.52 -0.55 7.38
C ALA A 90 -31.93 -0.42 7.99
N ASP A 91 -32.13 0.51 8.94
CA ASP A 91 -33.49 0.88 9.36
C ASP A 91 -34.13 1.81 8.32
N LEU A 92 -35.10 1.28 7.57
CA LEU A 92 -35.76 1.98 6.49
C LEU A 92 -36.99 2.79 6.93
N GLN A 93 -37.36 2.81 8.22
CA GLN A 93 -38.59 3.45 8.70
C GLN A 93 -38.69 4.95 8.38
N SER A 94 -37.55 5.65 8.35
CA SER A 94 -37.45 7.08 8.01
C SER A 94 -36.61 7.34 6.75
N ALA A 95 -36.38 6.32 5.92
CA ALA A 95 -35.52 6.46 4.76
C ALA A 95 -36.17 7.29 3.63
N THR A 96 -35.34 8.09 2.96
CA THR A 96 -35.73 8.84 1.76
C THR A 96 -35.40 8.02 0.52
N SER A 97 -36.39 7.74 -0.34
CA SER A 97 -36.16 7.03 -1.60
C SER A 97 -35.66 7.98 -2.69
N ILE A 98 -34.60 7.60 -3.38
CA ILE A 98 -34.01 8.29 -4.52
C ILE A 98 -33.97 7.31 -5.71
N SER A 99 -34.59 7.71 -6.81
CA SER A 99 -34.42 7.06 -8.11
C SER A 99 -33.45 7.91 -8.92
N LEU A 100 -32.35 7.32 -9.35
CA LEU A 100 -31.38 7.98 -10.23
C LEU A 100 -31.97 8.20 -11.63
N GLU A 101 -31.47 9.22 -12.32
CA GLU A 101 -31.76 9.54 -13.73
C GLU A 101 -30.41 9.79 -14.43
N SER A 102 -30.23 9.34 -15.68
CA SER A 102 -29.00 9.65 -16.44
C SER A 102 -28.84 11.15 -16.68
N GLU A 103 -27.59 11.59 -16.90
CA GLU A 103 -27.21 12.99 -17.16
C GLU A 103 -27.57 13.96 -16.00
N LYS A 104 -27.68 13.43 -14.77
CA LYS A 104 -28.18 14.18 -13.62
C LYS A 104 -27.62 13.67 -12.29
N ASP A 105 -26.76 14.48 -11.70
CA ASP A 105 -26.24 14.26 -10.34
C ASP A 105 -27.35 14.41 -9.28
N VAL A 106 -27.13 13.75 -8.15
CA VAL A 106 -27.95 13.84 -6.94
C VAL A 106 -27.07 14.34 -5.80
N THR A 107 -27.45 15.46 -5.17
CA THR A 107 -26.78 15.95 -3.96
C THR A 107 -27.59 15.58 -2.71
N ILE A 108 -26.92 14.99 -1.73
CA ILE A 108 -27.41 14.72 -0.37
C ILE A 108 -26.69 15.70 0.56
N ASP A 109 -27.47 16.57 1.21
CA ASP A 109 -27.00 17.75 1.96
C ASP A 109 -27.31 17.69 3.47
N SER A 110 -27.76 16.51 3.95
CA SER A 110 -28.32 16.35 5.29
C SER A 110 -28.15 14.93 5.84
N GLU A 111 -28.15 14.80 7.17
CA GLU A 111 -28.16 13.52 7.90
C GLU A 111 -29.41 12.70 7.56
N GLY A 112 -29.23 11.41 7.27
CA GLY A 112 -30.34 10.51 6.99
C GLY A 112 -29.97 9.18 6.35
N VAL A 113 -30.98 8.33 6.17
CA VAL A 113 -30.92 7.08 5.42
C VAL A 113 -31.56 7.30 4.05
N TYR A 114 -30.87 6.92 2.98
CA TYR A 114 -31.29 7.15 1.60
C TYR A 114 -31.27 5.84 0.82
N VAL A 115 -32.46 5.36 0.40
CA VAL A 115 -32.57 4.17 -0.46
C VAL A 115 -32.38 4.61 -1.90
N ILE A 116 -31.27 4.18 -2.49
CA ILE A 116 -30.87 4.54 -3.85
C ILE A 116 -31.24 3.39 -4.80
N THR A 117 -31.86 3.73 -5.92
CA THR A 117 -32.26 2.78 -6.98
C THR A 117 -31.99 3.39 -8.35
N GLY A 118 -31.71 2.56 -9.36
CA GLY A 118 -31.66 3.01 -10.76
C GLY A 118 -30.51 2.43 -11.56
N GLN A 119 -30.63 2.44 -12.89
CA GLN A 119 -29.58 2.03 -13.83
C GLN A 119 -29.34 3.19 -14.79
N VAL A 120 -28.21 3.88 -14.65
CA VAL A 120 -27.97 5.21 -15.20
C VAL A 120 -26.56 5.38 -15.75
N THR A 121 -26.39 6.45 -16.53
CA THR A 121 -25.12 6.91 -17.08
C THR A 121 -24.95 8.40 -16.77
N ASP A 122 -23.72 8.85 -16.53
CA ASP A 122 -23.38 10.25 -16.26
C ASP A 122 -24.24 10.85 -15.12
N SER A 123 -24.17 10.20 -13.95
CA SER A 123 -24.91 10.56 -12.74
C SER A 123 -24.06 10.25 -11.50
N THR A 124 -23.73 11.27 -10.72
CA THR A 124 -22.96 11.16 -9.48
C THR A 124 -23.88 11.27 -8.27
N ILE A 125 -23.69 10.41 -7.27
CA ILE A 125 -24.25 10.59 -5.93
C ILE A 125 -23.23 11.42 -5.13
N ILE A 126 -23.55 12.68 -4.89
CA ILE A 126 -22.69 13.63 -4.17
C ILE A 126 -23.20 13.77 -2.73
N VAL A 127 -22.37 13.47 -1.74
CA VAL A 127 -22.64 13.77 -0.32
C VAL A 127 -21.87 15.03 0.07
N ASP A 128 -22.60 16.10 0.38
CA ASP A 128 -22.06 17.42 0.82
C ASP A 128 -22.87 17.87 2.05
N ALA A 129 -22.77 17.06 3.11
CA ALA A 129 -23.61 17.10 4.31
C ALA A 129 -22.72 17.34 5.54
N ASP A 130 -22.35 18.60 5.77
CA ASP A 130 -21.36 19.02 6.76
C ASP A 130 -21.59 18.43 8.16
N SER A 131 -20.59 17.68 8.65
CA SER A 131 -20.60 17.00 9.97
C SER A 131 -21.79 16.03 10.19
N ALA A 132 -22.41 15.52 9.12
CA ALA A 132 -23.57 14.62 9.18
C ALA A 132 -23.19 13.15 9.01
N LYS A 133 -23.98 12.23 9.59
CA LYS A 133 -23.90 10.79 9.28
C LYS A 133 -24.90 10.42 8.20
N VAL A 134 -24.41 9.96 7.05
CA VAL A 134 -25.27 9.61 5.91
C VAL A 134 -25.20 8.11 5.66
N GLN A 135 -26.35 7.45 5.50
CA GLN A 135 -26.42 6.05 5.07
C GLN A 135 -27.01 5.95 3.67
N LEU A 136 -26.22 5.45 2.72
CA LEU A 136 -26.63 5.14 1.36
C LEU A 136 -26.97 3.65 1.28
N VAL A 137 -28.24 3.32 1.07
CA VAL A 137 -28.72 1.93 0.92
C VAL A 137 -28.87 1.64 -0.56
N LEU A 138 -27.97 0.86 -1.13
CA LEU A 138 -27.92 0.54 -2.55
C LEU A 138 -28.82 -0.66 -2.87
N ASP A 139 -29.90 -0.40 -3.60
CA ASP A 139 -30.91 -1.39 -4.01
C ASP A 139 -30.99 -1.46 -5.55
N ASN A 140 -30.28 -2.44 -6.13
CA ASN A 140 -30.17 -2.65 -7.58
C ASN A 140 -29.74 -1.38 -8.33
N VAL A 141 -28.62 -0.79 -7.91
CA VAL A 141 -28.01 0.41 -8.50
C VAL A 141 -26.98 0.02 -9.56
N SER A 142 -27.06 0.63 -10.75
CA SER A 142 -26.00 0.59 -11.75
C SER A 142 -25.67 2.01 -12.21
N ILE A 143 -24.39 2.40 -12.14
CA ILE A 143 -23.90 3.72 -12.56
C ILE A 143 -22.69 3.52 -13.48
N THR A 144 -22.66 4.23 -14.60
CA THR A 144 -21.49 4.31 -15.49
C THR A 144 -21.22 5.76 -15.87
N ASN A 145 -20.10 6.31 -15.42
CA ASN A 145 -19.66 7.68 -15.74
C ASN A 145 -18.38 7.63 -16.59
N GLU A 146 -18.12 8.67 -17.40
CA GLU A 146 -16.85 8.77 -18.13
C GLU A 146 -15.74 9.41 -17.27
N ASP A 147 -16.04 10.48 -16.53
CA ASP A 147 -15.03 11.40 -15.96
C ASP A 147 -15.26 11.81 -14.49
N ALA A 148 -16.19 11.17 -13.78
CA ALA A 148 -16.52 11.48 -12.38
C ALA A 148 -16.79 10.20 -11.57
N PRO A 149 -16.54 10.18 -10.24
CA PRO A 149 -16.95 9.09 -9.36
C PRO A 149 -18.43 8.75 -9.52
N ALA A 150 -18.83 7.51 -9.26
CA ALA A 150 -20.23 7.15 -9.12
C ALA A 150 -20.81 7.62 -7.77
N ILE A 151 -19.97 7.59 -6.73
CA ILE A 151 -20.24 8.16 -5.40
C ILE A 151 -19.09 9.08 -5.03
N TYR A 152 -19.39 10.34 -4.73
CA TYR A 152 -18.43 11.33 -4.26
C TYR A 152 -18.87 11.91 -2.91
N VAL A 153 -18.16 11.55 -1.84
CA VAL A 153 -18.31 12.17 -0.53
C VAL A 153 -17.35 13.36 -0.43
N LYS A 154 -17.95 14.55 -0.41
CA LYS A 154 -17.27 15.85 -0.41
C LYS A 154 -17.16 16.47 0.98
N ASN A 155 -18.13 16.17 1.86
CA ASN A 155 -18.11 16.49 3.28
C ASN A 155 -19.17 15.62 4.00
N ALA A 156 -18.78 14.90 5.05
CA ALA A 156 -19.61 14.21 6.02
C ALA A 156 -18.83 14.02 7.34
N ASP A 157 -19.51 13.61 8.43
CA ASP A 157 -18.82 13.00 9.59
C ASP A 157 -18.48 11.52 9.31
N LYS A 158 -19.36 10.83 8.57
CA LYS A 158 -19.19 9.46 8.08
C LYS A 158 -20.25 9.15 7.02
N VAL A 159 -19.88 8.37 6.00
CA VAL A 159 -20.84 7.76 5.06
C VAL A 159 -20.82 6.25 5.17
N ILE A 160 -22.01 5.66 5.41
CA ILE A 160 -22.23 4.22 5.45
C ILE A 160 -22.87 3.79 4.14
N ILE A 161 -22.22 2.92 3.38
CA ILE A 161 -22.71 2.36 2.12
C ILE A 161 -23.17 0.92 2.40
N THR A 162 -24.49 0.73 2.48
CA THR A 162 -25.13 -0.55 2.78
C THR A 162 -25.66 -1.19 1.50
N THR A 163 -25.23 -2.40 1.17
CA THR A 163 -25.82 -3.18 0.08
C THR A 163 -27.03 -3.98 0.56
N THR A 164 -28.19 -3.81 -0.09
CA THR A 164 -29.31 -4.78 0.04
C THR A 164 -28.91 -6.12 -0.59
N SER A 165 -29.74 -7.17 -0.52
CA SER A 165 -29.46 -8.48 -1.16
C SER A 165 -29.47 -8.47 -2.71
N THR A 166 -29.16 -7.34 -3.33
CA THR A 166 -29.10 -7.11 -4.78
C THR A 166 -27.65 -7.04 -5.26
N GLU A 167 -27.48 -7.12 -6.59
CA GLU A 167 -26.22 -6.79 -7.25
C GLU A 167 -26.24 -5.29 -7.60
N ASN A 168 -25.15 -4.60 -7.26
CA ASN A 168 -24.91 -3.20 -7.58
C ASN A 168 -23.63 -3.09 -8.41
N THR A 169 -23.60 -2.23 -9.42
CA THR A 169 -22.44 -2.07 -10.31
C THR A 169 -22.10 -0.59 -10.49
N LEU A 170 -20.89 -0.20 -10.12
CA LEU A 170 -20.39 1.16 -10.31
C LEU A 170 -19.20 1.12 -11.27
N THR A 171 -19.11 2.07 -12.20
CA THR A 171 -18.10 2.03 -13.25
C THR A 171 -17.67 3.43 -13.66
N VAL A 172 -16.37 3.63 -13.82
CA VAL A 172 -15.80 4.80 -14.50
C VAL A 172 -14.91 4.31 -15.65
N THR A 173 -15.15 4.82 -16.86
CA THR A 173 -14.51 4.29 -18.09
C THR A 173 -13.45 5.20 -18.70
N GLY A 174 -13.37 6.46 -18.28
CA GLY A 174 -12.48 7.48 -18.85
C GLY A 174 -11.40 7.92 -17.85
N SER A 175 -11.29 9.23 -17.61
CA SER A 175 -10.30 9.82 -16.70
C SER A 175 -10.99 10.82 -15.78
N TYR A 176 -10.67 10.76 -14.49
CA TYR A 176 -11.33 11.54 -13.46
C TYR A 176 -11.02 13.04 -13.55
N SER A 177 -12.06 13.87 -13.42
CA SER A 177 -11.99 15.33 -13.34
C SER A 177 -11.87 15.79 -11.88
N SER A 178 -10.84 16.57 -11.55
CA SER A 178 -10.60 17.02 -10.16
C SER A 178 -11.60 18.07 -9.66
N ASP A 179 -12.09 17.93 -8.44
CA ASP A 179 -12.87 18.98 -7.74
C ASP A 179 -11.91 19.99 -7.09
N GLY A 180 -11.47 20.95 -7.90
CA GLY A 180 -10.48 21.94 -7.50
C GLY A 180 -9.11 21.28 -7.26
N ASN A 181 -8.68 21.23 -5.99
CA ASN A 181 -7.42 20.58 -5.58
C ASN A 181 -7.62 19.10 -5.18
N THR A 182 -8.85 18.59 -5.18
CA THR A 182 -9.13 17.20 -4.86
C THR A 182 -9.01 16.36 -6.13
N ASN A 183 -8.03 15.46 -6.18
CA ASN A 183 -8.08 14.36 -7.14
C ASN A 183 -9.18 13.41 -6.69
N THR A 184 -10.18 13.16 -7.53
CA THR A 184 -11.32 12.26 -7.21
C THR A 184 -11.12 10.95 -7.94
N ASP A 185 -9.96 10.34 -7.75
CA ASP A 185 -9.34 9.25 -8.51
C ASP A 185 -9.93 7.86 -8.26
N ALA A 186 -11.21 7.77 -7.89
CA ALA A 186 -11.88 6.51 -7.61
C ALA A 186 -13.38 6.49 -7.95
N VAL A 187 -13.92 5.30 -8.21
CA VAL A 187 -15.35 5.10 -8.52
C VAL A 187 -16.21 5.44 -7.30
N ILE A 188 -15.70 5.13 -6.11
CA ILE A 188 -16.18 5.69 -4.84
C ILE A 188 -15.03 6.50 -4.25
N PHE A 189 -15.18 7.83 -4.21
CA PHE A 189 -14.19 8.72 -3.63
C PHE A 189 -14.76 9.41 -2.38
N SER A 190 -13.99 9.45 -1.30
CA SER A 190 -14.36 10.15 -0.06
C SER A 190 -13.25 11.01 0.51
N LYS A 191 -13.64 12.17 1.04
CA LYS A 191 -12.78 13.01 1.89
C LYS A 191 -12.81 12.62 3.35
N ASP A 192 -13.88 11.94 3.77
CA ASP A 192 -14.20 11.62 5.17
C ASP A 192 -14.40 10.10 5.35
N ASP A 193 -14.67 9.64 6.57
CA ASP A 193 -14.89 8.23 6.93
C ASP A 193 -15.88 7.48 6.00
N LEU A 194 -15.44 6.35 5.44
CA LEU A 194 -16.29 5.37 4.74
C LEU A 194 -16.50 4.11 5.56
N VAL A 195 -17.73 3.59 5.55
CA VAL A 195 -18.08 2.28 6.09
C VAL A 195 -18.92 1.51 5.09
N PHE A 196 -18.52 0.29 4.77
CA PHE A 196 -19.21 -0.62 3.88
C PHE A 196 -19.77 -1.80 4.67
N ASN A 197 -21.05 -2.07 4.48
CA ASN A 197 -21.74 -3.22 5.05
C ASN A 197 -22.87 -3.68 4.11
N GLY A 198 -23.60 -4.72 4.53
CA GLY A 198 -24.72 -5.26 3.77
C GLY A 198 -24.60 -6.75 3.50
N VAL A 199 -25.56 -7.26 2.75
CA VAL A 199 -25.65 -8.68 2.37
C VAL A 199 -25.59 -8.89 0.86
N GLY A 200 -25.36 -7.83 0.08
CA GLY A 200 -25.34 -7.84 -1.38
C GLY A 200 -23.95 -7.88 -1.99
N THR A 201 -23.96 -7.64 -3.30
CA THR A 201 -22.75 -7.53 -4.11
C THR A 201 -22.59 -6.11 -4.61
N LEU A 202 -21.37 -5.58 -4.50
CA LEU A 202 -20.91 -4.36 -5.14
C LEU A 202 -19.79 -4.70 -6.12
N THR A 203 -20.03 -4.48 -7.41
CA THR A 203 -19.04 -4.67 -8.48
C THR A 203 -18.53 -3.30 -8.91
N ILE A 204 -17.20 -3.13 -8.98
CA ILE A 204 -16.53 -1.88 -9.31
C ILE A 204 -15.57 -2.10 -10.48
N PHE A 205 -15.68 -1.23 -11.49
CA PHE A 205 -14.73 -1.16 -12.60
C PHE A 205 -14.14 0.26 -12.69
N SER A 206 -12.82 0.39 -12.51
CA SER A 206 -12.12 1.68 -12.50
C SER A 206 -10.95 1.73 -13.46
N THR A 207 -10.70 2.91 -14.02
CA THR A 207 -9.49 3.29 -14.75
C THR A 207 -8.40 3.91 -13.86
N GLU A 208 -8.69 4.13 -12.58
CA GLU A 208 -7.73 4.52 -11.53
C GLU A 208 -8.02 3.63 -10.30
N ASN A 209 -8.16 4.19 -9.09
CA ASN A 209 -8.45 3.42 -7.86
C ASN A 209 -9.89 2.89 -7.86
N GLY A 210 -10.16 1.76 -7.20
CA GLY A 210 -11.52 1.24 -7.07
C GLY A 210 -12.36 2.07 -6.08
N ILE A 211 -11.88 2.12 -4.84
CA ILE A 211 -12.41 2.93 -3.74
C ILE A 211 -11.24 3.73 -3.16
N ALA A 212 -11.40 5.05 -2.95
CA ALA A 212 -10.38 5.88 -2.32
C ALA A 212 -10.97 6.76 -1.21
N GLY A 213 -10.29 6.81 -0.07
CA GLY A 213 -10.68 7.59 1.12
C GLY A 213 -9.51 8.38 1.65
N LYS A 214 -9.74 9.64 2.05
CA LYS A 214 -8.69 10.49 2.65
C LYS A 214 -8.63 10.43 4.19
N ASP A 215 -9.53 9.66 4.81
CA ASP A 215 -9.57 9.25 6.23
C ASP A 215 -9.69 7.70 6.33
N ASP A 216 -10.52 7.14 7.23
CA ASP A 216 -10.73 5.69 7.40
C ASP A 216 -11.62 5.06 6.30
N ILE A 217 -11.33 3.82 5.92
CA ILE A 217 -12.27 2.92 5.22
C ILE A 217 -12.51 1.65 6.03
N LYS A 218 -13.77 1.30 6.26
CA LYS A 218 -14.17 0.11 7.05
C LYS A 218 -15.07 -0.82 6.25
N PHE A 219 -14.89 -2.13 6.41
CA PHE A 219 -15.76 -3.17 5.87
C PHE A 219 -16.21 -4.12 6.98
N THR A 220 -17.49 -4.49 7.00
CA THR A 220 -18.05 -5.36 8.06
C THR A 220 -18.92 -6.50 7.55
N GLY A 221 -19.05 -6.64 6.23
CA GLY A 221 -19.82 -7.65 5.53
C GLY A 221 -19.98 -7.27 4.06
N GLY A 222 -20.81 -7.99 3.31
CA GLY A 222 -21.03 -7.76 1.87
C GLY A 222 -20.02 -8.50 0.96
N THR A 223 -20.25 -8.41 -0.36
CA THR A 223 -19.38 -8.97 -1.41
C THR A 223 -18.88 -7.87 -2.33
N TYR A 224 -17.57 -7.79 -2.54
CA TYR A 224 -16.90 -6.76 -3.34
C TYR A 224 -16.12 -7.41 -4.48
N ASN A 225 -16.50 -7.08 -5.71
CA ASN A 225 -15.79 -7.50 -6.92
C ASN A 225 -15.16 -6.26 -7.54
N ILE A 226 -13.86 -6.04 -7.34
CA ILE A 226 -13.18 -4.81 -7.75
C ILE A 226 -12.19 -5.13 -8.86
N THR A 227 -12.27 -4.38 -9.96
CA THR A 227 -11.27 -4.35 -11.03
C THR A 227 -10.83 -2.91 -11.24
N SER A 228 -9.55 -2.64 -11.02
CA SER A 228 -8.94 -1.30 -11.08
C SER A 228 -7.63 -1.32 -11.86
N VAL A 229 -7.19 -0.15 -12.32
CA VAL A 229 -5.84 0.02 -12.91
C VAL A 229 -4.86 0.48 -11.84
N ALA A 230 -5.27 1.43 -11.01
CA ALA A 230 -4.57 1.73 -9.77
C ALA A 230 -5.18 0.93 -8.60
N ASP A 231 -4.98 1.36 -7.38
CA ASP A 231 -5.16 0.57 -6.16
C ASP A 231 -6.64 0.23 -5.94
N ALA A 232 -6.96 -1.05 -5.67
CA ALA A 232 -8.36 -1.46 -5.62
C ALA A 232 -9.12 -0.82 -4.44
N ILE A 233 -8.46 -0.70 -3.29
CA ILE A 233 -8.91 0.08 -2.14
C ILE A 233 -7.72 0.89 -1.60
N GLU A 234 -7.81 2.22 -1.65
CA GLU A 234 -6.85 3.18 -1.08
C GLU A 234 -7.48 3.88 0.13
N ALA A 235 -6.83 3.88 1.30
CA ALA A 235 -7.25 4.69 2.44
C ALA A 235 -6.05 5.39 3.08
N LYS A 236 -6.15 6.70 3.34
CA LYS A 236 -5.05 7.42 3.99
C LYS A 236 -4.81 6.90 5.41
N ASP A 237 -5.83 6.91 6.27
CA ASP A 237 -5.61 6.71 7.71
C ASP A 237 -5.68 5.25 8.12
N SER A 238 -6.66 4.49 7.63
CA SER A 238 -6.64 3.03 7.75
C SER A 238 -7.64 2.29 6.86
N ILE A 239 -7.36 1.01 6.59
CA ILE A 239 -8.34 0.03 6.12
C ILE A 239 -8.66 -0.94 7.26
N ARG A 240 -9.94 -1.09 7.62
CA ARG A 240 -10.38 -1.97 8.73
C ARG A 240 -11.44 -2.95 8.26
N ILE A 241 -11.16 -4.24 8.29
CA ILE A 241 -12.07 -5.28 7.81
C ILE A 241 -12.42 -6.23 8.97
N SER A 242 -13.71 -6.33 9.29
CA SER A 242 -14.22 -7.32 10.26
C SER A 242 -14.77 -8.58 9.59
N ASP A 243 -15.45 -8.42 8.45
CA ASP A 243 -15.92 -9.51 7.60
C ASP A 243 -16.19 -8.99 6.18
N GLY A 244 -16.46 -9.89 5.24
CA GLY A 244 -16.77 -9.59 3.84
C GLY A 244 -16.09 -10.55 2.86
N SER A 245 -16.58 -10.60 1.62
CA SER A 245 -15.97 -11.39 0.53
C SER A 245 -15.40 -10.46 -0.53
N PHE A 246 -14.10 -10.56 -0.81
CA PHE A 246 -13.37 -9.67 -1.71
C PHE A 246 -12.77 -10.47 -2.87
N THR A 247 -13.15 -10.11 -4.11
CA THR A 247 -12.46 -10.54 -5.33
C THR A 247 -11.83 -9.30 -5.95
N ILE A 248 -10.50 -9.21 -5.93
CA ILE A 248 -9.75 -8.00 -6.30
C ILE A 248 -8.81 -8.30 -7.46
N ARG A 249 -8.85 -7.45 -8.48
CA ARG A 249 -7.95 -7.45 -9.65
C ARG A 249 -7.43 -6.03 -9.88
N SER A 250 -6.10 -5.84 -9.84
CA SER A 250 -5.45 -4.52 -9.86
C SER A 250 -4.14 -4.55 -10.66
N GLU A 251 -3.81 -3.48 -11.39
CA GLU A 251 -2.45 -3.30 -11.95
C GLU A 251 -1.48 -2.64 -10.95
N LYS A 252 -1.95 -2.30 -9.74
CA LYS A 252 -1.14 -1.96 -8.57
C LYS A 252 -1.51 -2.85 -7.38
N ASP A 253 -1.94 -2.28 -6.25
CA ASP A 253 -2.15 -2.98 -4.98
C ASP A 253 -3.59 -3.47 -4.81
N GLY A 254 -3.77 -4.45 -3.93
CA GLY A 254 -5.08 -4.94 -3.50
C GLY A 254 -5.71 -4.05 -2.43
N LEU A 255 -5.02 -3.92 -1.30
CA LEU A 255 -5.38 -3.00 -0.20
C LEU A 255 -4.18 -2.10 0.08
N HIS A 256 -4.31 -0.80 -0.11
CA HIS A 256 -3.24 0.19 0.07
C HIS A 256 -3.62 1.18 1.18
N SER A 257 -2.80 1.31 2.22
CA SER A 257 -2.98 2.35 3.23
C SER A 257 -1.70 3.10 3.53
N GLU A 258 -1.63 4.36 3.07
CA GLU A 258 -0.50 5.25 3.25
C GLU A 258 -0.87 6.58 3.91
N ASN A 259 -0.20 6.91 5.02
CA ASN A 259 -0.18 8.25 5.58
C ASN A 259 1.26 8.72 5.81
N SER A 260 1.69 9.70 5.02
CA SER A 260 3.00 10.35 5.13
C SER A 260 3.03 11.60 6.04
N ASP A 261 1.87 12.09 6.48
CA ASP A 261 1.75 13.19 7.45
C ASP A 261 1.80 12.68 8.90
N ASP A 262 1.18 11.52 9.16
CA ASP A 262 1.16 10.82 10.45
C ASP A 262 1.53 9.35 10.28
N LEU A 263 2.80 9.03 10.59
CA LEU A 263 3.36 7.68 10.51
C LEU A 263 2.83 6.71 11.60
N SER A 264 1.91 7.14 12.49
CA SER A 264 1.14 6.23 13.36
C SER A 264 -0.15 5.73 12.71
N SER A 265 -0.58 6.40 11.63
CA SER A 265 -1.71 6.02 10.77
C SER A 265 -1.19 5.31 9.50
N GLY A 266 -2.05 5.08 8.50
CA GLY A 266 -1.73 4.27 7.33
C GLY A 266 -1.58 2.78 7.67
N TYR A 267 -2.56 2.23 8.40
CA TYR A 267 -2.55 0.83 8.85
C TYR A 267 -3.67 0.00 8.22
N VAL A 268 -3.46 -1.31 8.13
CA VAL A 268 -4.46 -2.27 7.70
C VAL A 268 -4.75 -3.25 8.84
N TYR A 269 -6.01 -3.31 9.27
CA TYR A 269 -6.49 -4.22 10.30
C TYR A 269 -7.53 -5.19 9.74
N ILE A 270 -7.32 -6.50 9.88
CA ILE A 270 -8.23 -7.53 9.38
C ILE A 270 -8.51 -8.53 10.50
N SER A 271 -9.78 -8.72 10.88
CA SER A 271 -10.19 -9.75 11.85
C SER A 271 -11.00 -10.90 11.24
N GLY A 272 -11.37 -10.82 9.96
CA GLY A 272 -12.20 -11.81 9.28
C GLY A 272 -12.38 -11.49 7.80
N GLY A 273 -13.25 -12.23 7.13
CA GLY A 273 -13.49 -12.13 5.69
C GLY A 273 -12.75 -13.17 4.83
N THR A 274 -13.05 -13.16 3.53
CA THR A 274 -12.44 -14.02 2.51
C THR A 274 -11.93 -13.20 1.34
N PHE A 275 -10.69 -13.42 0.93
CA PHE A 275 -9.98 -12.59 -0.04
C PHE A 275 -9.42 -13.45 -1.19
N ASP A 276 -9.76 -13.11 -2.43
CA ASP A 276 -9.12 -13.56 -3.66
C ASP A 276 -8.50 -12.33 -4.34
N ILE A 277 -7.18 -12.17 -4.21
CA ILE A 277 -6.42 -10.99 -4.63
C ILE A 277 -5.43 -11.43 -5.71
N GLU A 278 -5.60 -10.96 -6.94
CA GLU A 278 -4.63 -11.14 -8.02
C GLU A 278 -4.24 -9.76 -8.57
N VAL A 279 -3.03 -9.32 -8.25
CA VAL A 279 -2.56 -7.94 -8.42
C VAL A 279 -1.13 -7.88 -8.95
N SER A 280 -0.70 -6.72 -9.44
CA SER A 280 0.62 -6.57 -10.11
C SER A 280 1.69 -5.85 -9.28
N ALA A 281 1.27 -5.13 -8.23
CA ALA A 281 2.14 -4.73 -7.13
C ALA A 281 1.73 -5.53 -5.89
N ASP A 282 1.34 -4.91 -4.78
CA ASP A 282 1.36 -5.57 -3.48
C ASP A 282 -0.03 -6.06 -3.04
N GLY A 283 -0.11 -7.27 -2.49
CA GLY A 283 -1.40 -7.88 -2.11
C GLY A 283 -2.12 -7.05 -1.05
N ILE A 284 -1.39 -6.70 0.02
CA ILE A 284 -1.82 -5.80 1.08
C ILE A 284 -0.60 -4.97 1.53
N GLN A 285 -0.70 -3.64 1.41
CA GLN A 285 0.34 -2.69 1.78
C GLN A 285 -0.18 -1.72 2.87
N ALA A 286 0.63 -1.53 3.91
CA ALA A 286 0.42 -0.54 4.97
C ALA A 286 1.69 0.30 5.20
N THR A 287 1.58 1.59 5.54
CA THR A 287 2.74 2.37 6.02
C THR A 287 3.18 1.90 7.41
N SER A 288 2.26 1.80 8.36
CA SER A 288 2.59 1.52 9.76
C SER A 288 2.46 0.03 10.08
N VAL A 289 1.24 -0.43 10.37
CA VAL A 289 0.97 -1.78 10.85
C VAL A 289 0.02 -2.50 9.89
N LEU A 290 0.37 -3.73 9.53
CA LEU A 290 -0.56 -4.72 9.01
C LEU A 290 -0.84 -5.74 10.11
N MET A 291 -2.08 -5.82 10.59
CA MET A 291 -2.48 -6.75 11.65
C MET A 291 -3.60 -7.67 11.17
N ILE A 292 -3.32 -8.97 11.09
CA ILE A 292 -4.25 -10.02 10.68
C ILE A 292 -4.59 -10.89 11.89
N ASN A 293 -5.81 -10.73 12.40
CA ASN A 293 -6.40 -11.50 13.50
C ASN A 293 -7.27 -12.67 13.02
N GLY A 294 -7.44 -12.84 11.70
CA GLY A 294 -8.25 -13.90 11.11
C GLY A 294 -8.58 -13.63 9.64
N GLY A 295 -9.32 -14.55 9.03
CA GLY A 295 -9.72 -14.50 7.62
C GLY A 295 -9.18 -15.67 6.80
N THR A 296 -9.55 -15.71 5.51
CA THR A 296 -9.01 -16.64 4.52
C THR A 296 -8.54 -15.88 3.29
N PHE A 297 -7.28 -16.06 2.89
CA PHE A 297 -6.63 -15.28 1.84
C PHE A 297 -6.06 -16.20 0.76
N ASN A 298 -6.30 -15.85 -0.49
CA ASN A 298 -5.60 -16.32 -1.67
C ASN A 298 -5.02 -15.08 -2.36
N ILE A 299 -3.70 -14.92 -2.31
CA ILE A 299 -2.99 -13.74 -2.80
C ILE A 299 -2.00 -14.17 -3.89
N ASN A 300 -2.07 -13.51 -5.05
CA ASN A 300 -1.09 -13.59 -6.12
C ASN A 300 -0.62 -12.16 -6.44
N ALA A 301 0.65 -11.84 -6.19
CA ALA A 301 1.15 -10.47 -6.16
C ALA A 301 2.63 -10.36 -6.54
N ARG A 302 3.16 -9.13 -6.59
CA ARG A 302 4.60 -8.87 -6.51
C ARG A 302 5.08 -9.19 -5.10
N GLU A 303 4.72 -8.37 -4.12
CA GLU A 303 4.89 -8.69 -2.69
C GLU A 303 3.55 -9.12 -2.09
N GLY A 304 3.55 -10.18 -1.27
CA GLY A 304 2.30 -10.73 -0.73
C GLY A 304 1.65 -9.80 0.30
N LEU A 305 2.43 -9.41 1.31
CA LEU A 305 2.05 -8.53 2.41
C LEU A 305 3.23 -7.60 2.75
N GLU A 306 3.02 -6.28 2.80
CA GLU A 306 4.09 -5.32 3.15
C GLU A 306 3.65 -4.31 4.22
N ALA A 307 4.46 -4.10 5.27
CA ALA A 307 4.29 -3.02 6.24
C ALA A 307 5.61 -2.63 6.92
N THR A 308 5.59 -1.65 7.84
CA THR A 308 6.68 -1.53 8.82
C THR A 308 6.61 -2.66 9.84
N TYR A 309 5.41 -2.94 10.36
CA TYR A 309 5.16 -4.05 11.26
C TYR A 309 4.07 -4.96 10.67
N VAL A 310 4.41 -6.20 10.31
CA VAL A 310 3.44 -7.23 9.91
C VAL A 310 3.20 -8.17 11.09
N GLN A 311 1.98 -8.15 11.65
CA GLN A 311 1.56 -9.06 12.71
C GLN A 311 0.47 -10.02 12.22
N ILE A 312 0.71 -11.33 12.33
CA ILE A 312 -0.26 -12.38 11.97
C ILE A 312 -0.58 -13.20 13.22
N ASN A 313 -1.76 -12.97 13.77
CA ASN A 313 -2.25 -13.62 14.99
C ASN A 313 -3.09 -14.88 14.71
N ASP A 314 -3.87 -14.90 13.61
CA ASP A 314 -4.57 -16.08 13.12
C ASP A 314 -4.97 -15.91 11.64
N GLY A 315 -5.50 -16.96 11.01
CA GLY A 315 -6.02 -16.94 9.64
C GLY A 315 -5.54 -18.11 8.78
N ASN A 316 -6.07 -18.23 7.56
CA ASN A 316 -5.58 -19.17 6.54
C ASN A 316 -5.09 -18.36 5.34
N LEU A 317 -3.78 -18.28 5.15
CA LEU A 317 -3.16 -17.46 4.11
C LEU A 317 -2.50 -18.37 3.08
N THR A 318 -2.88 -18.24 1.81
CA THR A 318 -2.16 -18.80 0.66
C THR A 318 -1.60 -17.64 -0.14
N ILE A 319 -0.27 -17.54 -0.21
CA ILE A 319 0.46 -16.45 -0.86
C ILE A 319 1.31 -17.03 -1.98
N SER A 320 1.14 -16.49 -3.18
CA SER A 320 2.06 -16.63 -4.31
C SER A 320 2.65 -15.26 -4.61
N ALA A 321 3.96 -15.11 -4.44
CA ALA A 321 4.65 -13.83 -4.61
C ALA A 321 5.82 -13.94 -5.60
N SER A 322 6.13 -12.83 -6.26
CA SER A 322 7.19 -12.75 -7.28
C SER A 322 8.39 -11.87 -6.91
N ASP A 323 8.28 -11.08 -5.84
CA ASP A 323 9.39 -10.55 -5.05
C ASP A 323 9.39 -11.25 -3.68
N ASP A 324 8.70 -10.72 -2.67
CA ASP A 324 8.70 -11.24 -1.30
C ASP A 324 7.33 -11.71 -0.81
N GLY A 325 7.31 -12.81 -0.04
CA GLY A 325 6.05 -13.39 0.45
C GLY A 325 5.41 -12.52 1.53
N ILE A 326 6.22 -12.09 2.48
CA ILE A 326 5.90 -11.08 3.49
C ILE A 326 7.15 -10.21 3.66
N ASN A 327 6.99 -8.90 3.54
CA ASN A 327 8.07 -7.92 3.67
C ASN A 327 7.79 -6.98 4.85
N ALA A 328 8.78 -6.81 5.74
CA ALA A 328 8.83 -5.72 6.69
C ALA A 328 9.91 -4.70 6.30
N SER A 329 9.50 -3.48 5.94
CA SER A 329 10.36 -2.42 5.43
C SER A 329 10.16 -1.08 6.18
N SER A 330 11.19 -0.23 6.23
CA SER A 330 11.19 0.99 7.07
C SER A 330 10.33 2.16 6.51
N LYS A 331 9.01 1.97 6.40
CA LYS A 331 8.07 3.00 5.93
C LYS A 331 7.66 4.01 7.03
N SER A 332 7.54 3.55 8.27
CA SER A 332 7.21 4.35 9.45
C SER A 332 8.37 4.39 10.43
N THR A 333 8.64 5.57 11.01
CA THR A 333 9.62 5.71 12.11
C THR A 333 9.00 5.56 13.51
N ASN A 334 7.70 5.23 13.59
CA ASN A 334 6.98 5.09 14.86
C ASN A 334 6.92 3.65 15.38
N TYR A 335 7.31 2.68 14.55
CA TYR A 335 7.30 1.25 14.85
C TYR A 335 8.67 0.63 14.53
N ASP A 336 9.01 -0.46 15.22
CA ASP A 336 10.13 -1.31 14.83
C ASP A 336 9.79 -2.06 13.53
N VAL A 337 10.79 -2.30 12.67
CA VAL A 337 10.63 -3.11 11.46
C VAL A 337 10.57 -4.59 11.84
N VAL A 338 9.40 -5.22 11.72
CA VAL A 338 9.17 -6.57 12.27
C VAL A 338 8.17 -7.38 11.43
N ILE A 339 8.48 -8.66 11.20
CA ILE A 339 7.50 -9.71 10.93
C ILE A 339 7.27 -10.50 12.22
N GLU A 340 6.02 -10.56 12.70
CA GLU A 340 5.62 -11.37 13.86
C GLU A 340 4.46 -12.32 13.50
N ILE A 341 4.73 -13.62 13.52
CA ILE A 341 3.75 -14.69 13.26
C ILE A 341 3.44 -15.39 14.59
N ASN A 342 2.30 -15.04 15.19
CA ASN A 342 1.81 -15.60 16.45
C ASN A 342 0.88 -16.81 16.26
N GLY A 343 0.29 -16.98 15.06
CA GLY A 343 -0.67 -18.04 14.79
C GLY A 343 -1.03 -18.19 13.30
N GLY A 344 -2.15 -18.87 13.03
CA GLY A 344 -2.64 -19.13 11.67
C GLY A 344 -1.98 -20.30 10.94
N ASN A 345 -2.37 -20.44 9.68
CA ASN A 345 -1.87 -21.41 8.70
C ASN A 345 -1.46 -20.64 7.44
N LEU A 346 -0.16 -20.56 7.19
CA LEU A 346 0.46 -19.80 6.11
C LEU A 346 1.08 -20.77 5.11
N ASN A 347 0.62 -20.75 3.87
CA ASN A 347 1.24 -21.43 2.74
C ASN A 347 1.84 -20.37 1.81
N ILE A 348 3.16 -20.30 1.72
CA ILE A 348 3.87 -19.27 0.95
C ILE A 348 4.66 -19.95 -0.16
N THR A 349 4.37 -19.58 -1.41
CA THR A 349 5.07 -20.06 -2.60
C THR A 349 5.74 -18.89 -3.30
N MET A 350 7.07 -18.94 -3.41
CA MET A 350 7.85 -17.91 -4.08
C MET A 350 8.13 -18.28 -5.53
N ALA A 351 8.17 -17.27 -6.39
CA ALA A 351 8.73 -17.40 -7.72
C ALA A 351 10.24 -17.69 -7.69
N SER A 352 10.86 -17.80 -8.86
CA SER A 352 12.32 -17.89 -8.97
C SER A 352 12.95 -16.51 -9.10
N GLY A 353 13.86 -16.16 -8.18
CA GLY A 353 14.63 -14.92 -8.28
C GLY A 353 15.59 -14.73 -7.11
N ASP A 354 15.92 -13.45 -6.87
CA ASP A 354 16.28 -12.92 -5.55
C ASP A 354 14.92 -12.57 -4.93
N THR A 355 14.45 -13.40 -4.00
CA THR A 355 13.04 -13.44 -3.53
C THR A 355 13.02 -14.21 -2.21
N ASP A 356 12.54 -13.62 -1.11
CA ASP A 356 12.45 -14.31 0.18
C ASP A 356 10.99 -14.53 0.61
N ALA A 357 10.71 -15.69 1.20
CA ALA A 357 9.36 -15.99 1.69
C ALA A 357 8.95 -15.08 2.85
N LEU A 358 9.92 -14.69 3.69
CA LEU A 358 9.81 -13.69 4.76
C LEU A 358 11.08 -12.81 4.70
N ASP A 359 10.96 -11.57 4.24
CA ASP A 359 12.02 -10.54 4.34
C ASP A 359 11.69 -9.57 5.49
N ALA A 360 12.61 -9.41 6.43
CA ALA A 360 12.53 -8.37 7.43
C ALA A 360 13.79 -7.51 7.46
N ASN A 361 13.69 -6.25 7.02
CA ASN A 361 14.71 -5.20 7.20
C ASN A 361 14.86 -4.76 8.69
N GLY A 362 14.54 -5.68 9.61
CA GLY A 362 14.60 -5.60 11.05
C GLY A 362 14.58 -7.01 11.66
N SER A 363 13.52 -7.37 12.39
CA SER A 363 13.46 -8.65 13.13
C SER A 363 12.34 -9.59 12.65
N LEU A 364 12.56 -10.90 12.80
CA LEU A 364 11.60 -11.95 12.39
C LEU A 364 11.25 -12.86 13.58
N TYR A 365 9.99 -12.88 14.00
CA TYR A 365 9.52 -13.70 15.12
C TYR A 365 8.43 -14.67 14.68
N ILE A 366 8.66 -15.97 14.88
CA ILE A 366 7.65 -17.03 14.70
C ILE A 366 7.39 -17.63 16.08
N ASN A 367 6.24 -17.28 16.66
CA ASN A 367 5.81 -17.66 18.00
C ASN A 367 4.73 -18.77 17.97
N GLY A 368 4.09 -18.99 16.84
CA GLY A 368 3.03 -19.99 16.68
C GLY A 368 2.63 -20.24 15.22
N GLY A 369 1.53 -20.97 15.04
CA GLY A 369 0.98 -21.27 13.71
C GLY A 369 1.63 -22.45 12.98
N THR A 370 1.23 -22.65 11.73
CA THR A 370 1.89 -23.52 10.74
C THR A 370 2.33 -22.66 9.58
N VAL A 371 3.60 -22.73 9.18
CA VAL A 371 4.18 -21.93 8.11
C VAL A 371 4.88 -22.87 7.11
N ASP A 372 4.20 -23.18 6.01
CA ASP A 372 4.68 -24.06 4.95
C ASP A 372 5.16 -23.22 3.75
N ILE A 373 6.49 -23.15 3.59
CA ILE A 373 7.18 -22.36 2.57
C ILE A 373 7.69 -23.24 1.43
N THR A 374 7.46 -22.82 0.19
CA THR A 374 8.11 -23.34 -1.02
C THR A 374 8.87 -22.20 -1.70
N ALA A 375 10.18 -22.15 -1.51
CA ALA A 375 11.00 -21.01 -1.95
C ALA A 375 12.48 -21.40 -2.18
N GLN A 376 13.20 -20.59 -2.95
CA GLN A 376 14.67 -20.70 -3.06
C GLN A 376 15.36 -20.16 -1.81
N PHE A 377 14.89 -19.02 -1.33
CA PHE A 377 15.32 -18.34 -0.11
C PHE A 377 14.07 -18.13 0.76
N ALA A 378 14.18 -18.44 2.06
CA ALA A 378 13.01 -18.54 2.93
C ALA A 378 12.94 -17.43 3.98
N PHE A 379 14.09 -16.90 4.38
CA PHE A 379 14.23 -15.94 5.46
C PHE A 379 15.40 -14.99 5.16
N ASP A 380 15.12 -13.72 4.90
CA ASP A 380 16.10 -12.65 5.08
C ASP A 380 15.73 -11.84 6.33
N PHE A 381 16.74 -11.44 7.09
CA PHE A 381 16.57 -10.57 8.25
C PHE A 381 17.87 -9.88 8.67
N ASP A 382 17.77 -8.60 8.99
CA ASP A 382 18.89 -7.74 9.37
C ASP A 382 19.32 -7.86 10.85
N ASN A 383 18.37 -8.08 11.77
CA ASN A 383 18.61 -8.09 13.21
C ASN A 383 18.54 -9.51 13.81
N GLU A 384 17.44 -9.85 14.48
CA GLU A 384 17.28 -11.12 15.19
C GLU A 384 16.08 -11.88 14.64
N ALA A 385 16.29 -13.18 14.35
CA ALA A 385 15.20 -14.11 14.13
C ALA A 385 14.99 -15.03 15.34
N LYS A 386 13.74 -15.32 15.70
CA LYS A 386 13.39 -16.33 16.72
C LYS A 386 12.26 -17.23 16.25
N LEU A 387 12.48 -18.54 16.40
CA LEU A 387 11.42 -19.55 16.39
C LEU A 387 11.16 -19.99 17.83
N THR A 388 10.05 -19.54 18.42
CA THR A 388 9.68 -19.85 19.82
C THR A 388 8.50 -20.81 19.94
N GLY A 389 7.74 -21.01 18.86
CA GLY A 389 6.64 -21.96 18.77
C GLY A 389 6.14 -22.13 17.33
N GLY A 390 5.10 -22.95 17.16
CA GLY A 390 4.56 -23.31 15.83
C GLY A 390 5.30 -24.45 15.15
N THR A 391 5.01 -24.65 13.87
CA THR A 391 5.71 -25.59 12.96
C THR A 391 6.04 -24.84 11.67
N VAL A 392 7.31 -24.89 11.26
CA VAL A 392 7.79 -24.25 10.03
C VAL A 392 8.37 -25.32 9.12
N THR A 393 7.91 -25.38 7.87
CA THR A 393 8.41 -26.29 6.84
C THR A 393 8.97 -25.47 5.69
N VAL A 394 10.17 -25.79 5.21
CA VAL A 394 10.73 -25.19 3.98
C VAL A 394 11.00 -26.32 2.98
N ASN A 395 10.37 -26.25 1.81
CA ASN A 395 10.49 -27.24 0.73
C ASN A 395 10.22 -28.70 1.15
N GLY A 396 9.38 -28.90 2.18
CA GLY A 396 9.02 -30.20 2.74
C GLY A 396 9.91 -30.70 3.88
N GLU A 397 10.90 -29.93 4.33
CA GLU A 397 11.72 -30.23 5.51
C GLU A 397 11.38 -29.29 6.69
N GLU A 398 11.23 -29.85 7.90
CA GLU A 398 10.90 -29.09 9.11
C GLU A 398 12.12 -28.27 9.60
N VAL A 399 11.90 -26.98 9.84
CA VAL A 399 12.92 -26.03 10.31
C VAL A 399 12.86 -25.92 11.83
N THR A 400 14.01 -26.10 12.49
CA THR A 400 14.13 -26.01 13.97
C THR A 400 14.86 -24.76 14.47
N GLU A 401 15.44 -23.96 13.56
CA GLU A 401 16.13 -22.70 13.82
C GLU A 401 16.03 -21.83 12.56
N ILE A 402 15.68 -20.55 12.70
CA ILE A 402 15.62 -19.62 11.56
C ILE A 402 17.03 -19.09 11.30
N THR A 403 17.53 -19.32 10.09
CA THR A 403 18.85 -18.84 9.65
C THR A 403 18.71 -18.06 8.35
N ASN A 404 19.35 -16.90 8.28
CA ASN A 404 19.35 -16.05 7.09
C ASN A 404 19.86 -16.81 5.85
N SER A 405 19.14 -16.65 4.73
CA SER A 405 19.36 -17.29 3.43
C SER A 405 20.82 -17.21 2.92
N MET A 406 21.59 -16.18 3.30
CA MET A 406 22.96 -15.95 2.79
C MET A 406 24.07 -16.90 3.31
N MET A 407 23.77 -17.85 4.20
CA MET A 407 24.79 -18.76 4.77
C MET A 407 25.16 -19.98 3.89
N MET A 408 24.41 -20.28 2.82
CA MET A 408 24.69 -21.44 1.94
C MET A 408 25.70 -21.17 0.82
N GLY A 409 26.44 -20.05 0.92
CA GLY A 409 27.56 -19.65 0.06
C GLY A 409 28.84 -20.51 0.19
N GLY A 410 28.74 -21.82 0.00
CA GLY A 410 29.84 -22.70 -0.39
C GLY A 410 31.10 -22.69 0.50
N GLN A 411 31.05 -23.38 1.65
CA GLN A 411 32.22 -23.63 2.51
C GLN A 411 33.23 -24.60 1.86
N ARG A 412 33.96 -24.12 0.84
CA ARG A 412 35.13 -24.80 0.28
C ARG A 412 36.24 -24.81 1.34
N PRO A 413 36.81 -25.98 1.70
CA PRO A 413 37.87 -26.02 2.71
C PRO A 413 39.08 -25.16 2.32
N PHE A 414 39.61 -24.38 3.26
CA PHE A 414 40.78 -23.52 3.09
C PHE A 414 42.00 -24.31 2.61
N GLY A 415 42.23 -24.30 1.28
CA GLY A 415 43.49 -24.72 0.65
C GLY A 415 44.39 -23.51 0.46
N GLY A 416 45.38 -23.32 1.33
CA GLY A 416 46.23 -22.13 1.32
C GLY A 416 47.08 -21.98 0.05
N GLY A 417 47.13 -20.75 -0.49
CA GLY A 417 47.99 -20.36 -1.61
C GLY A 417 48.40 -18.89 -1.50
N ASN A 418 49.72 -18.62 -1.60
CA ASN A 418 50.30 -17.29 -1.38
C ASN A 418 49.85 -16.25 -2.41
N GLY A 419 49.52 -15.05 -1.93
CA GLY A 419 49.03 -13.95 -2.74
C GLY A 419 50.06 -13.18 -3.58
N GLN A 420 49.54 -12.11 -4.19
CA GLN A 420 50.23 -10.86 -4.50
C GLN A 420 49.17 -9.76 -4.69
N GLY A 421 49.52 -8.51 -4.38
CA GLY A 421 48.55 -7.43 -4.19
C GLY A 421 48.09 -6.74 -5.48
N PHE A 422 46.95 -6.05 -5.38
CA PHE A 422 46.42 -5.17 -6.41
C PHE A 422 46.61 -3.70 -6.00
N ASN A 423 47.34 -2.94 -6.83
CA ASN A 423 47.12 -1.50 -6.97
C ASN A 423 46.03 -1.31 -8.04
N GLY A 424 45.17 -0.31 -7.85
CA GLY A 424 43.93 -0.18 -8.62
C GLY A 424 44.08 0.40 -10.03
N GLU A 425 43.09 0.08 -10.86
CA GLU A 425 42.66 0.79 -12.06
C GLU A 425 41.13 0.57 -12.22
N ASN A 426 40.45 1.37 -13.05
CA ASN A 426 38.99 1.50 -13.10
C ASN A 426 38.18 0.19 -13.29
N PRO A 427 36.89 0.16 -12.87
CA PRO A 427 35.97 -0.91 -13.25
C PRO A 427 35.77 -0.94 -14.79
N PRO A 428 35.65 -2.12 -15.41
CA PRO A 428 35.46 -2.24 -16.85
C PRO A 428 34.04 -1.83 -17.27
N GLN A 429 33.93 -1.09 -18.38
CA GLN A 429 32.65 -0.88 -19.07
C GLN A 429 32.18 -2.20 -19.70
N MET A 430 30.86 -2.44 -19.69
CA MET A 430 30.27 -3.56 -20.43
C MET A 430 30.38 -3.34 -21.95
N PRO A 431 30.68 -4.37 -22.77
CA PRO A 431 30.62 -4.27 -24.22
C PRO A 431 29.17 -4.32 -24.73
N GLU A 432 28.83 -3.45 -25.68
CA GLU A 432 27.60 -3.61 -26.47
C GLU A 432 27.75 -4.76 -27.49
N GLY A 433 26.76 -5.67 -27.52
CA GLY A 433 26.49 -6.56 -28.65
C GLY A 433 26.91 -8.04 -28.51
N THR A 434 25.89 -8.92 -28.52
CA THR A 434 25.89 -10.35 -28.95
C THR A 434 27.01 -11.25 -28.40
N ASP A 435 26.74 -12.20 -27.50
CA ASP A 435 25.87 -13.36 -27.75
C ASP A 435 25.14 -13.87 -26.47
N ARG A 436 24.11 -14.71 -26.65
CA ARG A 436 23.46 -15.43 -25.55
C ARG A 436 24.44 -16.42 -24.91
N PRO A 437 24.37 -16.69 -23.58
CA PRO A 437 25.11 -17.79 -22.98
C PRO A 437 24.73 -19.13 -23.62
N GLU A 438 25.72 -19.99 -23.89
CA GLU A 438 25.45 -21.37 -24.32
C GLU A 438 24.77 -22.15 -23.18
N LEU A 439 23.75 -22.94 -23.54
CA LEU A 439 23.04 -23.80 -22.59
C LEU A 439 23.97 -24.95 -22.13
N PRO A 440 23.85 -25.41 -20.87
CA PRO A 440 24.71 -26.46 -20.33
C PRO A 440 24.55 -27.80 -21.08
N GLU A 441 25.64 -28.56 -21.22
CA GLU A 441 25.63 -29.87 -21.88
C GLU A 441 24.60 -30.81 -21.23
N GLY A 442 23.64 -31.28 -22.03
CA GLY A 442 22.55 -32.15 -21.58
C GLY A 442 21.18 -31.47 -21.45
N PHE A 443 21.08 -30.17 -21.71
CA PHE A 443 19.78 -29.47 -21.78
C PHE A 443 18.96 -29.91 -23.01
N ASP A 444 17.72 -30.34 -22.81
CA ASP A 444 16.78 -30.71 -23.87
C ASP A 444 15.81 -29.56 -24.15
N GLU A 445 16.08 -28.79 -25.21
CA GLU A 445 15.25 -27.65 -25.64
C GLU A 445 13.80 -28.03 -25.96
N SER A 446 13.47 -29.31 -26.20
CA SER A 446 12.10 -29.74 -26.44
C SER A 446 11.20 -29.72 -25.20
N THR A 447 11.79 -29.53 -24.01
CA THR A 447 11.09 -29.35 -22.74
C THR A 447 10.67 -27.91 -22.46
N LEU A 448 11.16 -26.93 -23.23
CA LEU A 448 10.75 -25.53 -23.10
C LEU A 448 9.32 -25.33 -23.63
N PRO A 449 8.52 -24.44 -23.00
CA PRO A 449 7.23 -24.04 -23.54
C PRO A 449 7.37 -23.53 -24.98
N GLN A 450 6.62 -24.14 -25.91
CA GLN A 450 6.58 -23.68 -27.30
C GLN A 450 6.05 -22.24 -27.32
N LYS A 451 6.85 -21.33 -27.86
CA LYS A 451 6.50 -19.92 -28.03
C LYS A 451 5.19 -19.80 -28.84
N PRO A 452 4.18 -19.03 -28.39
CA PRO A 452 2.94 -18.86 -29.14
C PRO A 452 3.19 -18.34 -30.56
N GLU A 453 2.49 -18.91 -31.54
CA GLU A 453 2.59 -18.45 -32.93
C GLU A 453 2.18 -16.97 -33.04
N GLY A 454 3.06 -16.14 -33.62
CA GLY A 454 2.81 -14.71 -33.85
C GLY A 454 3.52 -13.73 -32.92
N PHE A 455 4.24 -14.19 -31.89
CA PHE A 455 4.94 -13.27 -30.97
C PHE A 455 6.30 -12.81 -31.54
N ASP A 456 6.42 -11.55 -31.95
CA ASP A 456 7.70 -10.89 -32.27
C ASP A 456 7.92 -9.73 -31.28
N GLY A 457 9.09 -9.69 -30.65
CA GLY A 457 9.37 -8.79 -29.51
C GLY A 457 9.42 -7.30 -29.85
N ALA A 458 9.20 -6.94 -31.13
CA ALA A 458 9.14 -5.57 -31.63
C ALA A 458 7.70 -5.04 -31.85
N ASN A 459 6.65 -5.88 -31.70
CA ASN A 459 5.25 -5.44 -31.82
C ASN A 459 4.31 -6.29 -30.94
N PRO A 460 3.59 -5.71 -29.97
CA PRO A 460 2.51 -6.44 -29.29
C PRO A 460 1.35 -6.74 -30.26
N PRO A 461 0.67 -7.90 -30.12
CA PRO A 461 -0.41 -8.28 -31.03
C PRO A 461 -1.62 -7.34 -30.89
N GLN A 462 -2.13 -6.85 -32.01
CA GLN A 462 -3.37 -6.07 -32.01
C GLN A 462 -4.60 -6.97 -31.81
N LYS A 463 -5.59 -6.43 -31.10
CA LYS A 463 -6.89 -7.07 -30.81
C LYS A 463 -7.54 -7.60 -32.11
N PRO A 464 -7.99 -8.87 -32.17
CA PRO A 464 -8.63 -9.40 -33.37
C PRO A 464 -9.93 -8.66 -33.72
N GLU A 465 -10.06 -8.20 -34.96
CA GLU A 465 -11.34 -7.70 -35.48
C GLU A 465 -12.38 -8.82 -35.51
N GLY A 466 -13.53 -8.63 -34.86
CA GLY A 466 -14.66 -9.57 -34.90
C GLY A 466 -15.11 -10.18 -33.57
N PHE A 467 -14.56 -9.75 -32.42
CA PHE A 467 -15.09 -10.16 -31.11
C PHE A 467 -16.42 -9.45 -30.82
N ASP A 468 -17.53 -10.13 -31.06
CA ASP A 468 -18.90 -9.68 -30.82
C ASP A 468 -19.40 -10.20 -29.45
N ASN A 469 -19.66 -9.30 -28.51
CA ASN A 469 -20.14 -9.63 -27.16
C ASN A 469 -21.64 -10.05 -27.11
N SER A 470 -22.36 -10.11 -28.24
CA SER A 470 -23.79 -10.42 -28.27
C SER A 470 -24.14 -11.92 -28.28
N LYS A 471 -23.79 -12.65 -27.20
CA LYS A 471 -24.40 -13.97 -26.89
C LYS A 471 -24.19 -14.44 -25.45
N ASN A 472 -24.92 -13.84 -24.52
CA ASN A 472 -25.27 -14.54 -23.28
C ASN A 472 -26.76 -14.32 -22.95
N THR A 473 -27.62 -15.17 -23.53
CA THR A 473 -29.04 -15.26 -23.17
C THR A 473 -29.36 -16.66 -22.67
N ARG A 474 -29.95 -16.71 -21.47
CA ARG A 474 -30.33 -17.94 -20.74
C ARG A 474 -31.27 -18.84 -21.56
N ASN A 475 -31.21 -20.16 -21.31
CA ASN A 475 -32.27 -20.88 -20.57
C ASN A 475 -32.15 -22.41 -20.66
N GLY A 476 -32.41 -23.09 -19.54
CA GLY A 476 -33.44 -24.15 -19.50
C GLY A 476 -33.02 -25.63 -19.58
N GLU A 477 -33.23 -26.32 -18.46
CA GLU A 477 -33.75 -27.70 -18.34
C GLU A 477 -33.02 -28.89 -18.99
N SER A 478 -32.35 -29.69 -18.13
CA SER A 478 -32.62 -31.13 -17.99
C SER A 478 -32.22 -31.65 -16.61
#